data_AF-A0A1G1H4K5-F1
#
_entry.id   AF-A0A1G1H4K5-F1
#
_cell.length_a   1.000
_cell.length_b   1.000
_cell.length_c   1.000
_cell.angle_alpha   90.00
_cell.angle_beta   90.00
_cell.angle_gamma   90.00
#
_symmetry.space_group_name_H-M   'P 1'
#
loop_
_entity.id
_entity.type
_entity.pdbx_description
1 polymer ?
#
loop_
_entity_poly.entity_id
_entity_poly.type
_entity_poly.pdbx_seq_one_letter_code
_entity_poly.pdbx_strand_id
1 'polypeptide(L)'
;MTKGCMGGQSFAFVSHVGKVQICGFLEEEAGDIKKEPFSKIWEESTLFKQMRDLDHYHGKCGICEYRKVCGGCRARAFAISGDYLAAEPFCTYEPVKARK
;
A
#
# COMPACT_ATOMS: atom_id res chain seq x y z
N MET A 1 -14.50 -10.61 1.30
CA MET A 1 -13.11 -10.72 1.80
C MET A 1 -12.75 -9.36 2.39
N THR A 2 -12.64 -9.23 3.71
CA THR A 2 -12.28 -7.96 4.37
C THR A 2 -10.77 -7.92 4.57
N LYS A 3 -10.11 -6.97 3.91
CA LYS A 3 -8.67 -6.69 4.07
C LYS A 3 -8.49 -5.26 4.59
N GLY A 4 -7.39 -4.97 5.29
CA GLY A 4 -7.07 -3.60 5.74
C GLY A 4 -6.83 -2.66 4.55
N CYS A 5 -5.58 -2.44 4.12
CA CYS A 5 -5.37 -1.67 2.89
C CYS A 5 -5.66 -2.52 1.65
N MET A 6 -6.60 -2.04 0.83
CA MET A 6 -7.00 -2.62 -0.45
C MET A 6 -6.53 -1.80 -1.67
N GLY A 7 -5.96 -0.63 -1.43
CA GLY A 7 -5.50 0.29 -2.48
C GLY A 7 -4.33 -0.31 -3.27
N GLY A 8 -4.41 -0.20 -4.60
CA GLY A 8 -3.45 -0.82 -5.52
C GLY A 8 -3.58 -2.35 -5.65
N GLN A 9 -4.47 -2.99 -4.88
CA GLN A 9 -4.68 -4.44 -4.91
C GLN A 9 -6.03 -4.81 -5.53
N SER A 10 -7.10 -4.13 -5.12
CA SER A 10 -8.45 -4.35 -5.68
C SER A 10 -9.14 -3.09 -6.17
N PHE A 11 -8.63 -1.91 -5.78
CA PHE A 11 -9.10 -0.64 -6.29
C PHE A 11 -7.94 0.36 -6.42
N ALA A 12 -8.17 1.40 -7.23
CA ALA A 12 -7.33 2.60 -7.30
C ALA A 12 -8.20 3.84 -7.07
N PHE A 13 -7.57 4.91 -6.62
CA PHE A 13 -8.16 6.24 -6.58
C PHE A 13 -7.66 7.04 -7.79
N VAL A 14 -8.57 7.76 -8.44
CA VAL A 14 -8.25 8.71 -9.51
C VAL A 14 -8.64 10.11 -9.03
N SER A 15 -7.67 10.99 -8.93
CA SER A 15 -7.89 12.37 -8.50
C SER A 15 -8.59 13.20 -9.59
N HIS A 16 -9.14 14.36 -9.21
CA HIS A 16 -9.80 15.28 -10.14
C HIS A 16 -8.90 15.77 -11.29
N VAL A 17 -7.57 15.74 -11.11
CA VAL A 17 -6.60 16.11 -12.16
C VAL A 17 -6.11 14.91 -12.98
N GLY A 18 -6.58 13.69 -12.73
CA GLY A 18 -6.22 12.49 -13.48
C GLY A 18 -5.09 11.66 -12.86
N LYS A 19 -4.58 12.03 -11.68
CA LYS A 19 -3.54 11.26 -10.99
C LYS A 19 -4.11 9.98 -10.40
N VAL A 20 -3.43 8.87 -10.62
CA VAL A 20 -3.80 7.55 -10.11
C VAL A 20 -2.99 7.26 -8.85
N GLN A 21 -3.65 6.89 -7.77
CA GLN A 21 -3.05 6.63 -6.45
C GLN A 21 -3.72 5.39 -5.83
N ILE A 22 -3.17 4.89 -4.70
CA ILE A 22 -3.78 3.74 -4.00
C ILE A 22 -5.04 4.15 -3.23
N CYS A 23 -5.12 5.39 -2.78
CA CYS A 23 -6.23 6.00 -2.06
C CYS A 23 -6.07 7.53 -2.09
N GLY A 24 -7.08 8.28 -1.66
CA GLY A 24 -7.01 9.75 -1.63
C GLY A 24 -6.13 10.36 -0.54
N PHE A 25 -5.42 9.53 0.25
CA PHE A 25 -4.59 10.00 1.37
C PHE A 25 -3.09 9.72 1.18
N LEU A 26 -2.70 8.90 0.20
CA LEU A 26 -1.29 8.68 -0.11
C LEU A 26 -0.89 9.63 -1.23
N GLU A 27 0.15 10.43 -1.02
CA GLU A 27 0.62 11.41 -2.01
C GLU A 27 1.30 10.76 -3.22
N GLU A 28 1.90 9.59 -3.04
CA GLU A 28 2.58 8.83 -4.10
C GLU A 28 1.62 8.45 -5.25
N GLU A 29 2.07 8.77 -6.47
CA GLU A 29 1.33 8.54 -7.70
C GLU A 29 1.76 7.22 -8.36
N ALA A 30 0.80 6.42 -8.79
CA ALA A 30 1.02 5.27 -9.66
C ALA A 30 1.13 5.66 -11.14
N GLY A 31 0.51 6.78 -11.54
CA GLY A 31 0.50 7.27 -12.93
C GLY A 31 -0.53 8.36 -13.18
N ASP A 32 -0.79 8.67 -14.45
CA ASP A 32 -1.74 9.70 -14.89
C ASP A 32 -2.57 9.21 -16.08
N ILE A 33 -3.91 9.12 -15.90
CA ILE A 33 -4.83 8.63 -16.93
C ILE A 33 -4.91 9.53 -18.16
N LYS A 34 -4.42 10.77 -18.07
CA LYS A 34 -4.34 11.70 -19.21
C LYS A 34 -3.13 11.40 -20.11
N LYS A 35 -2.17 10.61 -19.63
CA LYS A 35 -0.92 10.28 -20.34
C LYS A 35 -0.88 8.85 -20.85
N GLU A 36 -1.46 7.91 -20.10
CA GLU A 36 -1.43 6.49 -20.45
C GLU A 36 -2.72 5.78 -20.01
N PRO A 37 -3.08 4.63 -20.64
CA PRO A 37 -4.28 3.90 -20.28
C PRO A 37 -4.22 3.41 -18.82
N PHE A 38 -5.34 3.50 -18.11
CA PHE A 38 -5.45 3.01 -16.72
C PHE A 38 -5.01 1.55 -16.57
N SER A 39 -5.31 0.69 -17.55
CA SER A 39 -4.89 -0.72 -17.54
C SER A 39 -3.37 -0.88 -17.45
N LYS A 40 -2.62 -0.02 -18.15
CA LYS A 40 -1.16 -0.02 -18.10
C LYS A 40 -0.66 0.41 -16.72
N ILE A 41 -1.21 1.51 -16.18
CA ILE A 41 -0.88 1.97 -14.81
C ILE A 41 -1.17 0.86 -13.79
N TRP A 42 -2.33 0.22 -13.93
CA TRP A 42 -2.79 -0.83 -13.03
C TRP A 42 -1.82 -2.03 -13.01
N GLU A 43 -1.39 -2.51 -14.18
CA GLU A 43 -0.53 -3.70 -14.28
C GLU A 43 0.95 -3.38 -14.06
N GLU A 44 1.43 -2.24 -14.54
CA GLU A 44 2.86 -1.99 -14.69
C GLU A 44 3.47 -1.06 -13.65
N SER A 45 2.67 -0.20 -12.98
CA SER A 45 3.21 0.79 -12.05
C SER A 45 3.94 0.16 -10.87
N THR A 46 5.10 0.73 -10.53
CA THR A 46 5.93 0.28 -9.41
C THR A 46 5.14 0.29 -8.10
N LEU A 47 4.39 1.37 -7.85
CA LEU A 47 3.57 1.53 -6.65
C LEU A 47 2.57 0.38 -6.50
N PHE A 48 1.79 0.05 -7.53
CA PHE A 48 0.81 -1.03 -7.43
C PHE A 48 1.44 -2.42 -7.37
N LYS A 49 2.54 -2.67 -8.08
CA LYS A 49 3.31 -3.91 -7.93
C LYS A 49 3.76 -4.11 -6.49
N GLN A 50 4.31 -3.07 -5.86
CA GLN A 50 4.72 -3.11 -4.46
C GLN A 50 3.54 -3.29 -3.48
N MET A 51 2.37 -2.70 -3.76
CA MET A 51 1.17 -2.92 -2.93
C MET A 51 0.66 -4.38 -2.97
N ARG A 52 0.93 -5.10 -4.06
CA ARG A 52 0.56 -6.51 -4.24
C ARG A 52 1.62 -7.45 -3.68
N ASP A 53 2.86 -6.97 -3.58
CA ASP A 53 3.99 -7.71 -3.05
C ASP A 53 4.11 -7.55 -1.53
N LEU A 54 3.31 -8.34 -0.81
CA LEU A 54 3.29 -8.34 0.65
C LEU A 54 4.59 -8.83 1.30
N ASP A 55 5.45 -9.53 0.55
CA ASP A 55 6.71 -10.07 1.06
C ASP A 55 7.78 -8.99 1.24
N HIS A 56 7.64 -7.88 0.52
CA HIS A 56 8.55 -6.73 0.57
C HIS A 56 8.08 -5.63 1.52
N TYR A 57 7.08 -5.89 2.36
CA TYR A 57 6.71 -4.94 3.40
C TYR A 57 7.80 -4.91 4.47
N HIS A 58 8.10 -3.73 5.00
CA HIS A 58 9.19 -3.55 5.95
C HIS A 58 8.71 -3.70 7.42
N GLY A 59 9.69 -3.84 8.31
CA GLY A 59 9.48 -3.92 9.76
C GLY A 59 8.53 -5.05 10.17
N LYS A 60 7.77 -4.83 11.24
CA LYS A 60 6.86 -5.86 11.78
C LYS A 60 5.78 -6.30 10.81
N CYS A 61 5.35 -5.44 9.88
CA CYS A 61 4.34 -5.80 8.88
C CYS A 61 4.86 -6.84 7.88
N GLY A 62 6.15 -6.81 7.54
CA GLY A 62 6.80 -7.80 6.66
C GLY A 62 6.76 -9.22 7.20
N ILE A 63 6.91 -9.38 8.53
CA ILE A 63 6.98 -10.69 9.18
C ILE A 63 5.66 -11.13 9.86
N CYS A 64 4.63 -10.28 9.83
CA CYS A 64 3.36 -10.50 10.51
C CYS A 64 2.54 -11.64 9.87
N GLU A 65 2.04 -12.56 10.71
CA GLU A 65 1.12 -13.64 10.33
C GLU A 65 -0.21 -13.11 9.76
N TYR A 66 -0.61 -11.89 10.12
CA TYR A 66 -1.84 -11.26 9.66
C TYR A 66 -1.66 -10.36 8.43
N ARG A 67 -0.47 -10.27 7.83
CA ARG A 67 -0.20 -9.34 6.71
C ARG A 67 -1.11 -9.55 5.48
N LYS A 68 -1.62 -10.77 5.26
CA LYS A 68 -2.57 -11.08 4.18
C LYS A 68 -3.97 -10.49 4.40
N VAL A 69 -4.38 -10.26 5.65
CA VAL A 69 -5.72 -9.77 6.00
C VAL A 69 -5.71 -8.34 6.57
N CYS A 70 -4.62 -7.89 7.17
CA CYS A 70 -4.49 -6.53 7.69
C CYS A 70 -3.68 -5.65 6.73
N GLY A 71 -2.35 -5.82 6.70
CA GLY A 71 -1.45 -4.99 5.90
C GLY A 71 -1.38 -3.52 6.34
N GLY A 72 -2.18 -3.08 7.33
CA GLY A 72 -2.17 -1.71 7.88
C GLY A 72 -2.56 -0.61 6.89
N CYS A 73 -2.58 0.64 7.34
CA CYS A 73 -2.78 1.80 6.46
C CYS A 73 -1.44 2.25 5.83
N ARG A 74 -1.35 2.20 4.50
CA ARG A 74 -0.12 2.59 3.77
C ARG A 74 0.09 4.11 3.75
N ALA A 75 -0.99 4.89 3.71
CA ALA A 75 -0.92 6.35 3.81
C ALA A 75 -0.35 6.81 5.17
N ARG A 76 -0.71 6.15 6.28
CA ARG A 76 -0.15 6.47 7.60
C ARG A 76 1.30 6.03 7.75
N ALA A 77 1.65 4.87 7.20
CA ALA A 77 3.05 4.42 7.14
C ALA A 77 3.91 5.48 6.43
N PHE A 78 3.46 5.95 5.27
CA PHE A 78 4.15 7.01 4.52
C PHE A 78 4.20 8.34 5.27
N ALA A 79 3.08 8.83 5.80
CA ALA A 79 3.02 10.13 6.48
C ALA A 79 3.97 10.24 7.68
N ILE A 80 4.28 9.13 8.36
CA ILE A 80 5.16 9.11 9.54
C ILE A 80 6.61 8.78 9.18
N SER A 81 6.84 7.88 8.22
CA SER A 81 8.18 7.34 7.95
C SER A 81 8.79 7.77 6.61
N GLY A 82 8.00 8.36 5.71
CA GLY A 82 8.37 8.58 4.31
C GLY A 82 8.37 7.30 3.46
N ASP A 83 7.97 6.16 4.03
CA ASP A 83 7.96 4.86 3.36
C ASP A 83 6.57 4.20 3.48
N TYR A 84 5.87 4.05 2.36
CA TYR A 84 4.55 3.43 2.30
C TYR A 84 4.58 1.91 2.51
N LEU A 85 5.75 1.27 2.39
CA LEU A 85 5.96 -0.15 2.69
C LEU A 85 6.32 -0.38 4.16
N ALA A 86 6.57 0.68 4.93
CA ALA A 86 6.88 0.59 6.34
C ALA A 86 5.76 -0.07 7.17
N ALA A 87 6.13 -0.41 8.40
CA ALA A 87 5.18 -0.87 9.39
C ALA A 87 4.12 0.20 9.68
N GLU A 88 2.90 -0.24 9.94
CA GLU A 88 1.83 0.67 10.34
C GLU A 88 2.14 1.21 11.77
N PRO A 89 2.23 2.54 11.95
CA PRO A 89 2.80 3.14 13.16
C PRO A 89 1.91 3.02 14.41
N PHE A 90 0.61 2.80 14.25
CA PHE A 90 -0.36 2.74 15.35
C PHE A 90 -0.82 1.31 15.68
N CYS A 91 -0.30 0.31 14.96
CA CYS A 91 -0.51 -1.08 15.27
C CYS A 91 0.12 -1.38 16.64
N THR A 92 -0.65 -1.88 17.59
CA THR A 92 -0.13 -2.33 18.90
C THR A 92 0.26 -3.81 18.90
N TYR A 93 -0.06 -4.53 17.82
CA TYR A 93 0.25 -5.95 17.70
C TYR A 93 1.74 -6.17 17.43
N GLU A 94 2.27 -7.22 18.05
CA GLU A 94 3.65 -7.68 17.93
C GLU A 94 3.64 -9.12 17.35
N PRO A 95 4.17 -9.33 16.14
CA PRO A 95 4.18 -10.62 15.46
C PRO A 95 4.87 -11.72 16.27
N VAL A 96 4.38 -12.96 16.17
CA VAL A 96 5.02 -14.11 16.84
C VAL A 96 6.49 -14.25 16.44
N LYS A 97 6.84 -13.92 15.18
CA LYS A 97 8.23 -13.95 14.68
C LYS A 97 9.14 -12.87 15.28
N ALA A 98 8.58 -11.80 15.86
CA ALA A 98 9.34 -10.69 16.45
C ALA A 98 9.70 -10.90 17.92
N ARG A 99 9.07 -11.87 18.60
CA ARG A 99 9.27 -12.17 20.03
C ARG A 99 10.41 -13.15 20.31
N LYS A 100 11.13 -13.57 19.26
CA LYS A 100 12.30 -14.45 19.34
C LYS A 100 13.56 -13.60 19.27
#